data_AF-A0A7T1MMR4-F1
#
_entry.id   AF-A0A7T1MMR4-F1
#
_cell.length_a   1.000
_cell.length_b   1.000
_cell.length_c   1.000
_cell.angle_alpha   90.00
_cell.angle_beta   90.00
_cell.angle_gamma   90.00
#
_symmetry.space_group_name_H-M   'P 1'
#
loop_
_entity.id
_entity.type
_entity.pdbx_description
1 polymer ?
#
loop_
_entity_poly.entity_id
_entity_poly.type
_entity_poly.pdbx_seq_one_letter_code
_entity_poly.pdbx_strand_id
1 'polypeptide(L)'
;MTLALLASTFVTVFLAELGDKTQLAIVSLSGTSTRPGAVFAGSSAALVLASLLGAAAGGSLSAVIPTNALQLAASVGFLVIGVQLIRRSGKLESADQPAD
;
A
#
# COMPACT_ATOMS: atom_id res chain seq x y z
N MET A 1 19.18 -13.67 17.91
CA MET A 1 18.46 -13.60 16.62
C MET A 1 17.10 -12.93 16.76
N THR A 2 17.03 -11.71 17.29
CA THR A 2 15.73 -11.08 17.60
C THR A 2 15.71 -9.62 17.20
N LEU A 3 16.68 -8.82 17.66
CA LEU A 3 16.71 -7.39 17.34
C LEU A 3 17.04 -7.10 15.88
N ALA A 4 17.98 -7.83 15.28
CA ALA A 4 18.39 -7.62 13.89
C ALA A 4 17.26 -7.91 12.88
N LEU A 5 16.47 -8.98 13.10
CA LEU A 5 15.32 -9.32 12.26
C LEU A 5 14.18 -8.31 12.42
N LEU A 6 13.95 -7.84 13.66
CA LEU A 6 12.94 -6.82 13.92
C LEU A 6 13.32 -5.49 13.26
N ALA A 7 14.59 -5.09 13.40
CA ALA A 7 15.12 -3.88 12.77
C ALA A 7 15.07 -3.96 11.24
N SER A 8 15.51 -5.08 10.63
CA SER A 8 15.48 -5.21 9.17
C SER A 8 14.06 -5.21 8.61
N THR A 9 13.14 -5.93 9.26
CA THR A 9 11.73 -5.97 8.85
C THR A 9 11.09 -4.59 9.02
N PHE A 10 11.33 -3.93 10.16
CA PHE A 10 10.84 -2.56 10.40
C PHE A 10 11.34 -1.59 9.33
N VAL A 11 12.65 -1.54 9.08
CA VAL A 11 13.22 -0.64 8.07
C VAL A 11 12.68 -0.96 6.67
N THR A 12 12.56 -2.24 6.32
CA THR A 12 12.04 -2.66 5.00
C THR A 12 10.60 -2.21 4.81
N VAL A 13 9.73 -2.49 5.78
CA VAL A 13 8.30 -2.10 5.72
C VAL A 13 8.17 -0.59 5.79
N PHE A 14 8.93 0.07 6.66
CA PHE A 14 8.92 1.54 6.79
C PHE A 14 9.29 2.22 5.48
N LEU A 15 10.39 1.80 4.82
CA LEU A 15 10.76 2.34 3.51
C LEU A 15 9.76 2.00 2.41
N ALA A 16 9.15 0.81 2.45
CA ALA A 16 8.15 0.41 1.47
C ALA A 16 6.85 1.25 1.57
N GLU A 17 6.49 1.66 2.79
CA GLU A 17 5.27 2.44 3.06
C GLU A 17 5.49 3.95 3.01
N LEU A 18 6.76 4.43 3.10
CA LEU A 18 7.07 5.85 3.11
C LEU A 18 6.66 6.55 1.81
N GLY A 19 5.84 7.59 1.95
CA GLY A 19 5.37 8.40 0.82
C GLY A 19 4.23 7.76 0.02
N ASP A 20 3.59 6.71 0.52
CA ASP A 20 2.39 6.18 -0.11
C ASP A 20 1.20 7.16 -0.05
N LYS A 21 0.27 6.99 -0.98
CA LYS A 21 -1.00 7.74 -1.07
C LYS A 21 -1.78 7.73 0.25
N THR A 22 -1.73 6.63 1.00
CA THR A 22 -2.36 6.57 2.33
C THR A 22 -1.76 7.60 3.29
N GLN A 23 -0.44 7.82 3.28
CA GLN A 23 0.21 8.82 4.13
C GLN A 23 -0.21 10.25 3.75
N LEU A 24 -0.30 10.55 2.44
CA LEU A 24 -0.81 11.85 1.98
C LEU A 24 -2.27 12.08 2.38
N ALA A 25 -3.11 11.04 2.30
CA ALA A 25 -4.49 11.10 2.75
C ALA A 25 -4.59 11.34 4.27
N ILE A 26 -3.74 10.68 5.07
CA ILE A 26 -3.68 10.87 6.52
C ILE A 26 -3.22 12.29 6.87
N VAL A 27 -2.21 12.83 6.19
CA VAL A 27 -1.74 14.21 6.38
C VAL A 27 -2.84 15.22 6.04
N SER A 28 -3.53 15.02 4.91
CA SER A 28 -4.66 15.87 4.52
C SER A 28 -5.83 15.81 5.52
N LEU A 29 -6.14 14.61 6.02
CA LEU A 29 -7.20 14.42 7.02
C LEU A 29 -6.79 15.01 8.38
N SER A 30 -5.52 14.89 8.76
CA SER A 30 -4.98 15.47 9.98
C SER A 30 -5.04 17.01 9.94
N GLY A 31 -4.72 17.62 8.80
CA GLY A 31 -4.77 19.08 8.61
C GLY A 31 -6.17 19.68 8.67
N THR A 32 -7.21 18.88 8.46
CA THR A 32 -8.62 19.31 8.51
C THR A 32 -9.37 18.81 9.74
N SER A 33 -8.75 17.95 10.56
CA SER A 33 -9.38 17.34 11.72
C SER A 33 -9.21 18.19 12.98
N THR A 34 -10.27 18.27 13.78
CA THR A 34 -10.25 18.92 15.10
C THR A 34 -9.47 18.12 16.15
N ARG A 35 -9.13 16.85 15.84
CA ARG A 35 -8.40 15.93 16.74
C ARG A 35 -7.29 15.17 16.00
N PRO A 36 -6.15 15.83 15.67
CA PRO A 36 -5.05 15.20 14.95
C PRO A 36 -4.47 13.96 15.67
N GLY A 37 -4.48 13.96 17.02
CA GLY A 37 -4.05 12.79 17.80
C GLY A 37 -4.92 11.54 17.58
N ALA A 38 -6.23 11.71 17.37
CA ALA A 38 -7.13 10.60 17.06
C ALA A 38 -6.90 10.06 15.63
N VAL A 39 -6.61 10.95 14.68
CA VAL A 39 -6.24 10.58 13.30
C VAL A 39 -4.93 9.79 13.31
N PHE A 40 -3.93 10.22 14.08
CA PHE A 40 -2.68 9.50 14.27
C PHE A 40 -2.89 8.11 14.87
N ALA A 41 -3.65 8.01 15.96
CA ALA A 41 -3.92 6.73 16.62
C ALA A 41 -4.69 5.76 15.71
N GLY A 42 -5.72 6.25 15.02
CA GLY A 42 -6.52 5.45 14.09
C GLY A 42 -5.73 4.96 12.89
N SER A 43 -4.96 5.84 12.25
CA SER A 43 -4.09 5.47 11.12
C SER A 43 -2.97 4.52 11.50
N SER A 44 -2.33 4.74 12.65
CA SER A 44 -1.29 3.84 13.17
C SER A 44 -1.86 2.46 13.48
N ALA A 45 -3.03 2.39 14.14
CA ALA A 45 -3.70 1.13 14.41
C ALA A 45 -4.10 0.41 13.11
N ALA A 46 -4.63 1.13 12.13
CA ALA A 46 -4.98 0.58 10.82
C ALA A 46 -3.75 -0.01 10.11
N LEU A 47 -2.62 0.70 10.12
CA LEU A 47 -1.37 0.23 9.50
C LEU A 47 -0.85 -1.04 10.18
N VAL A 48 -0.83 -1.07 11.51
CA VAL A 48 -0.41 -2.26 12.28
C VAL A 48 -1.31 -3.45 11.98
N LEU A 49 -2.64 -3.26 11.97
CA LEU A 49 -3.60 -4.31 11.67
C LEU A 49 -3.45 -4.83 10.24
N ALA A 50 -3.32 -3.94 9.25
CA ALA A 50 -3.12 -4.31 7.86
C ALA A 50 -1.82 -5.11 7.68
N SER A 51 -0.72 -4.64 8.30
CA SER A 51 0.58 -5.32 8.26
C SER A 51 0.51 -6.70 8.91
N LEU A 52 -0.16 -6.82 10.06
CA LEU A 52 -0.30 -8.09 10.78
C LEU A 52 -1.12 -9.10 9.97
N LEU A 53 -2.24 -8.67 9.39
CA LEU A 53 -3.05 -9.50 8.51
C LEU A 53 -2.26 -9.94 7.26
N GLY A 54 -1.51 -9.01 6.65
CA GLY A 54 -0.66 -9.31 5.50
C GLY A 54 0.44 -10.31 5.83
N ALA A 55 1.13 -10.14 6.96
CA ALA A 55 2.17 -11.06 7.41
C ALA A 55 1.62 -12.45 7.78
N ALA A 56 0.49 -12.51 8.50
CA ALA A 56 -0.17 -13.77 8.86
C ALA A 56 -0.65 -14.52 7.61
N ALA A 57 -1.38 -13.83 6.72
CA ALA A 57 -1.87 -14.41 5.48
C ALA A 57 -0.73 -14.82 4.56
N GLY A 58 0.30 -13.99 4.41
CA GLY A 58 1.47 -14.29 3.58
C GLY A 58 2.23 -15.52 4.07
N GLY A 59 2.43 -15.64 5.39
CA GLY A 59 3.06 -16.80 6.01
C GLY A 59 2.24 -18.09 5.79
N SER A 60 0.93 -18.04 6.03
CA SER A 60 0.04 -19.19 5.80
C SER A 60 -0.06 -19.58 4.33
N LEU A 61 -0.14 -18.61 3.42
CA LEU A 61 -0.27 -18.86 1.99
C LEU A 61 1.01 -19.42 1.39
N SER A 62 2.18 -18.96 1.84
CA SER A 62 3.48 -19.50 1.46
C SER A 62 3.69 -20.95 1.90
N ALA A 63 2.97 -21.41 2.93
CA ALA A 63 3.05 -22.80 3.38
C ALA A 63 2.27 -23.77 2.49
N VAL A 64 1.26 -23.27 1.77
CA VAL A 64 0.34 -24.08 0.95
C VAL A 64 0.62 -23.92 -0.54
N ILE A 65 1.00 -22.71 -0.97
CA ILE A 65 1.20 -22.34 -2.38
C ILE A 65 2.70 -22.14 -2.64
N PRO A 66 3.27 -22.72 -3.71
CA PRO A 66 4.65 -22.49 -4.07
C PRO A 66 4.90 -21.01 -4.38
N THR A 67 6.00 -20.46 -3.86
CA THR A 67 6.37 -19.04 -3.97
C THR A 67 6.38 -18.53 -5.41
N ASN A 68 6.81 -19.36 -6.36
CA ASN A 68 6.82 -19.02 -7.79
C ASN A 68 5.43 -18.71 -8.34
N ALA A 69 4.40 -19.45 -7.91
CA ALA A 69 3.03 -19.21 -8.34
C ALA A 69 2.47 -17.92 -7.72
N LEU A 70 2.80 -17.64 -6.45
CA LEU A 70 2.41 -16.40 -5.79
C LEU A 70 3.07 -15.18 -6.45
N GLN A 71 4.35 -15.27 -6.79
CA GLN A 71 5.09 -14.22 -7.49
C GLN A 71 4.52 -13.98 -8.89
N LEU A 72 4.22 -15.04 -9.64
CA LEU A 72 3.62 -14.93 -10.96
C LEU A 72 2.23 -14.28 -10.89
N ALA A 73 1.41 -14.67 -9.93
CA ALA A 73 0.10 -14.05 -9.69
C ALA A 73 0.23 -12.56 -9.34
N ALA A 74 1.16 -12.19 -8.46
CA ALA A 74 1.43 -10.80 -8.10
C ALA A 74 1.91 -9.98 -9.31
N SER A 75 2.86 -10.49 -10.09
CA SER A 75 3.38 -9.81 -11.28
C SER A 75 2.31 -9.61 -12.35
N VAL A 76 1.49 -10.62 -12.63
CA VAL A 76 0.37 -10.50 -13.58
C VAL A 76 -0.67 -9.48 -13.08
N GLY A 77 -1.04 -9.54 -11.80
CA GLY A 77 -1.95 -8.56 -11.20
C GLY A 77 -1.42 -7.12 -11.32
N PHE A 78 -0.13 -6.93 -11.04
CA PHE A 78 0.52 -5.62 -11.15
C PHE A 78 0.56 -5.10 -12.60
N LEU A 79 0.83 -5.97 -13.57
CA LEU A 79 0.77 -5.63 -15.00
C LEU A 79 -0.64 -5.21 -15.42
N VAL A 80 -1.67 -5.95 -14.99
CA VAL A 80 -3.07 -5.62 -15.30
C VAL A 80 -3.44 -4.25 -14.73
N ILE A 81 -3.10 -3.98 -13.48
CA ILE A 81 -3.34 -2.67 -12.84
C ILE A 81 -2.57 -1.57 -13.57
N GLY A 82 -1.29 -1.79 -13.90
CA GLY A 82 -0.45 -0.83 -14.61
C GLY A 82 -1.01 -0.47 -15.99
N VAL A 83 -1.40 -1.47 -16.78
CA VAL A 83 -2.03 -1.26 -18.10
C VAL A 83 -3.35 -0.50 -17.95
N GLN A 84 -4.17 -0.86 -16.96
CA GLN A 84 -5.45 -0.20 -16.74
C GLN A 84 -5.28 1.27 -16.30
N LEU A 85 -4.25 1.57 -15.49
CA LEU A 85 -3.90 2.91 -15.08
C LEU A 85 -3.49 3.77 -16.29
N ILE A 86 -2.60 3.27 -17.15
CA ILE A 86 -2.17 3.97 -18.37
C ILE A 86 -3.37 4.27 -19.29
N ARG A 87 -4.26 3.29 -19.49
CA ARG A 87 -5.47 3.46 -20.31
C ARG A 87 -6.45 4.48 -19.71
N ARG A 88 -6.50 4.62 -18.39
CA ARG A 88 -7.32 5.64 -17.71
C ARG A 88 -6.69 7.03 -17.84
N SER A 89 -5.38 7.16 -17.69
CA SER A 89 -4.68 8.43 -17.89
C SER A 89 -4.93 9.02 -19.27
N GLY A 90 -4.89 8.20 -20.32
CA GLY A 90 -5.19 8.66 -21.69
C GLY A 90 -6.64 9.14 -21.91
N LYS A 91 -7.60 8.71 -21.06
CA LYS A 91 -9.00 9.17 -21.14
C LYS A 91 -9.24 10.49 -20.42
N LEU A 92 -8.42 10.83 -19.44
CA LEU A 92 -8.54 12.08 -18.67
C LEU A 92 -7.99 13.27 -19.48
N GLU A 93 -6.92 13.06 -20.24
CA GLU A 93 -6.35 14.07 -21.16
C GLU A 93 -7.35 14.46 -22.27
N SER A 94 -8.13 13.50 -22.78
CA SER A 94 -9.14 13.77 -23.82
C SER A 94 -10.44 14.39 -23.30
N ALA A 95 -10.66 14.43 -21.99
CA ALA A 95 -11.84 15.03 -21.37
C ALA A 95 -11.63 16.50 -20.97
N ASP A 96 -10.38 16.96 -20.92
CA ASP A 96 -10.00 18.34 -20.56
C ASP A 96 -9.61 19.17 -21.81
N GLN A 97 -9.72 18.60 -23.01
CA GLN A 97 -9.61 19.35 -24.26
C GLN A 97 -10.93 20.13 -24.43
N PRO A 98 -10.93 21.48 -24.32
CA PRO A 98 -12.13 22.24 -24.55
C PRO A 98 -12.54 22.03 -26.00
N ALA A 99 -13.79 21.59 -26.21
CA ALA A 99 -14.41 21.60 -27.51
C ALA A 99 -14.38 23.04 -28.04
N ASP A 100 -13.61 23.24 -29.09
CA ASP A 100 -13.54 24.44 -29.92
C ASP A 100 -14.93 24.93 -30.38
#